data_AF-A0A1I4FRE4-F1
#
_entry.id   AF-A0A1I4FRE4-F1
#
_cell.length_a   1.000
_cell.length_b   1.000
_cell.length_c   1.000
_cell.angle_alpha   90.00
_cell.angle_beta   90.00
_cell.angle_gamma   90.00
#
_symmetry.space_group_name_H-M   'P 1'
#
loop_
_entity.id
_entity.type
_entity.pdbx_description
1 polymer ?
#
loop_
_entity_poly.entity_id
_entity_poly.type
_entity_poly.pdbx_seq_one_letter_code
_entity_poly.pdbx_strand_id
1 'polypeptide(L)'
;MRFVAVKSEEKQASAVIFRTRDVLVGQRTQLINAIRGHMSEFGLVAPQGPSHVERLITQVEDPASGVPEAARCCLVMLVEALRRLQEQVRSLDAEIAARAKADDTAHRLMSVPGIGEAVS
;
A
#
# COMPACT_ATOMS: atom_id res chain seq x y z
N MET A 1 36.92 -12.10 -11.94
CA MET A 1 35.45 -12.05 -12.16
C MET A 1 34.76 -12.44 -10.87
N ARG A 2 34.05 -11.50 -10.22
CA ARG A 2 33.30 -11.78 -8.99
C ARG A 2 31.95 -12.35 -9.42
N PHE A 3 31.77 -13.67 -9.27
CA PHE A 3 30.47 -14.32 -9.42
C PHE A 3 29.55 -13.74 -8.35
N VAL A 4 28.70 -12.78 -8.74
CA VAL A 4 27.58 -12.35 -7.90
C VAL A 4 26.54 -13.42 -8.12
N ALA A 5 26.27 -14.25 -7.11
CA ALA A 5 25.14 -15.18 -7.15
C ALA A 5 23.92 -14.38 -7.60
N VAL A 6 23.40 -14.68 -8.79
CA VAL A 6 22.16 -14.09 -9.30
C VAL A 6 21.17 -14.26 -8.16
N LYS A 7 20.62 -13.15 -7.64
CA LYS A 7 19.55 -13.23 -6.64
C LYS A 7 18.57 -14.27 -7.16
N SER A 8 18.28 -15.33 -6.39
CA SER A 8 17.29 -16.33 -6.80
C SER A 8 16.04 -15.60 -7.27
N GLU A 9 15.37 -16.12 -8.30
CA GLU A 9 14.21 -15.47 -8.91
C GLU A 9 13.18 -15.03 -7.86
N GLU A 10 13.03 -15.81 -6.79
CA GLU A 10 12.20 -15.50 -5.62
C GLU A 10 12.63 -14.25 -4.85
N LYS A 11 13.94 -14.02 -4.67
CA LYS A 11 14.48 -12.79 -4.06
C LYS A 11 14.27 -11.58 -4.97
N GLN A 12 14.33 -11.78 -6.29
CA GLN A 12 14.03 -10.70 -7.25
C GLN A 12 12.54 -10.35 -7.26
N ALA A 13 11.66 -11.36 -7.27
CA ALA A 13 10.21 -11.18 -7.19
C ALA A 13 9.80 -10.46 -5.90
N SER A 14 10.36 -10.87 -4.75
CA SER A 14 10.11 -10.21 -3.46
C SER A 14 10.53 -8.73 -3.51
N ALA A 15 11.69 -8.43 -4.09
CA ALA A 15 12.14 -7.04 -4.26
C ALA A 15 11.24 -6.21 -5.20
N VAL A 16 10.58 -6.82 -6.19
CA VAL A 16 9.58 -6.13 -7.02
C VAL A 16 8.34 -5.82 -6.19
N ILE A 17 7.82 -6.77 -5.41
CA ILE A 17 6.64 -6.60 -4.56
C ILE A 17 6.83 -5.45 -3.56
N PHE A 18 7.95 -5.42 -2.83
CA PHE A 18 8.25 -4.33 -1.90
C PHE A 18 8.29 -2.97 -2.60
N ARG A 19 8.99 -2.87 -3.73
CA ARG A 19 9.08 -1.60 -4.48
C ARG A 19 7.74 -1.15 -5.04
N THR A 20 6.94 -2.07 -5.57
CA THR A 20 5.59 -1.76 -6.04
C THR A 20 4.73 -1.25 -4.88
N ARG A 21 4.80 -1.91 -3.72
CA ARG A 21 4.09 -1.49 -2.52
C ARG A 21 4.48 -0.08 -2.08
N ASP A 22 5.77 0.24 -2.11
CA ASP A 22 6.25 1.59 -1.78
C ASP A 22 5.77 2.66 -2.77
N VAL A 23 5.77 2.35 -4.07
CA VAL A 23 5.19 3.23 -5.11
C VAL A 23 3.72 3.52 -4.83
N LEU A 24 2.92 2.49 -4.57
CA LEU A 24 1.48 2.64 -4.32
C LEU A 24 1.19 3.39 -3.01
N VAL A 25 2.01 3.20 -1.97
CA VAL A 25 1.91 3.98 -0.72
C VAL A 25 2.22 5.46 -0.96
N GLY A 26 3.20 5.77 -1.80
CA GLY A 26 3.51 7.13 -2.24
C GLY A 26 2.31 7.77 -2.96
N GLN A 27 1.76 7.09 -3.98
CA GLN A 27 0.58 7.55 -4.72
C GLN A 27 -0.64 7.76 -3.81
N ARG A 28 -0.88 6.83 -2.87
CA ARG A 28 -1.96 6.95 -1.87
C ARG A 28 -1.81 8.24 -1.07
N THR A 29 -0.60 8.55 -0.60
CA THR A 29 -0.30 9.76 0.16
C THR A 29 -0.52 11.02 -0.68
N GLN A 30 -0.12 10.98 -1.95
CA GLN A 30 -0.35 12.07 -2.90
C GLN A 30 -1.84 12.36 -3.09
N LEU A 31 -2.67 11.34 -3.31
CA LEU A 31 -4.12 11.50 -3.47
C LEU A 31 -4.78 12.06 -2.21
N ILE A 32 -4.40 11.57 -1.03
CA ILE A 32 -4.90 12.10 0.26
C ILE A 32 -4.59 13.60 0.38
N ASN A 33 -3.38 14.01 -0.01
CA ASN A 33 -2.97 15.40 0.05
C ASN A 33 -3.70 16.27 -0.99
N ALA A 34 -3.93 15.77 -2.21
CA ALA A 34 -4.70 16.46 -3.24
C ALA A 34 -6.16 16.68 -2.78
N ILE A 35 -6.83 15.63 -2.29
CA ILE A 35 -8.19 15.73 -1.75
C ILE A 35 -8.25 16.75 -0.63
N ARG A 36 -7.31 16.69 0.33
CA ARG A 36 -7.26 17.65 1.44
C ARG A 36 -7.04 19.09 0.96
N GLY A 37 -6.16 19.30 -0.03
CA GLY A 37 -5.91 20.61 -0.62
C GLY A 37 -7.18 21.21 -1.22
N HIS A 38 -7.84 20.46 -2.10
CA HIS A 38 -9.10 20.89 -2.72
C HIS A 38 -10.21 21.14 -1.69
N MET A 39 -10.33 20.29 -0.67
CA MET A 39 -11.31 20.48 0.40
C MET A 39 -11.07 21.78 1.19
N SER A 40 -9.80 22.14 1.39
CA SER A 40 -9.44 23.38 2.10
C SER A 40 -9.81 24.66 1.35
N GLU A 41 -9.86 24.63 0.02
CA GLU A 41 -10.32 25.75 -0.82
C GLU A 41 -11.80 26.11 -0.53
N PHE A 42 -12.58 25.14 -0.05
CA PHE A 42 -13.98 25.31 0.35
C PHE A 42 -14.16 25.47 1.87
N GLY A 43 -13.08 25.73 2.61
CA GLY A 43 -13.11 25.91 4.07
C GLY A 43 -13.27 24.63 4.89
N LEU A 44 -13.23 23.45 4.24
CA LEU A 44 -13.35 22.15 4.89
C LEU A 44 -11.97 21.61 5.27
N VAL A 45 -11.47 22.05 6.42
CA VAL A 45 -10.14 21.68 6.91
C VAL A 45 -10.19 20.36 7.69
N ALA A 46 -9.45 19.36 7.21
CA ALA A 46 -9.21 18.12 7.95
C ALA A 46 -7.79 18.05 8.53
N PRO A 47 -7.61 17.51 9.75
CA PRO A 47 -6.29 17.25 10.31
C PRO A 47 -5.44 16.37 9.38
N GLN A 48 -4.12 16.52 9.49
CA GLN A 48 -3.19 15.68 8.75
C GLN A 48 -3.14 14.26 9.31
N GLY A 49 -2.68 13.33 8.47
CA GLY A 49 -2.45 11.94 8.85
C GLY A 49 -3.49 10.95 8.31
N PRO A 50 -3.11 9.65 8.23
CA PRO A 50 -3.92 8.60 7.62
C PRO A 50 -5.21 8.29 8.40
N SER A 51 -5.26 8.55 9.70
CA SER A 51 -6.45 8.35 10.54
C SER A 51 -7.63 9.26 10.19
N HIS A 52 -7.39 10.33 9.44
CA HIS A 52 -8.41 11.32 9.04
C HIS A 52 -8.91 11.12 7.60
N VAL A 53 -8.40 10.11 6.89
CA VAL A 53 -8.75 9.84 5.48
C VAL A 53 -10.22 9.47 5.31
N GLU A 54 -10.74 8.60 6.16
CA GLU A 54 -12.17 8.24 6.11
C GLU A 54 -13.07 9.44 6.34
N ARG A 55 -12.69 10.33 7.26
CA ARG A 55 -13.43 11.58 7.50
C ARG A 55 -13.44 12.50 6.28
N LEU A 56 -12.31 12.61 5.57
CA LEU A 56 -12.22 13.36 4.31
C LEU A 56 -13.14 12.75 3.24
N ILE A 57 -13.12 11.42 3.11
CA ILE A 57 -13.97 10.69 2.15
C ILE A 57 -15.45 10.94 2.47
N THR A 58 -15.86 10.81 3.73
CA THR A 58 -17.24 11.10 4.15
C THR A 58 -17.65 12.53 3.82
N GLN A 59 -16.77 13.52 3.99
CA GLN A 59 -17.07 14.92 3.63
C GLN A 59 -17.24 15.15 2.11
N VAL A 60 -16.48 14.42 1.29
CA VAL A 60 -16.64 14.43 -0.17
C VAL A 60 -17.96 13.78 -0.58
N GLU A 61 -18.34 12.69 0.07
CA GLU A 61 -19.56 11.93 -0.25
C GLU A 61 -20.83 12.56 0.32
N ASP A 62 -20.72 13.40 1.35
CA ASP A 62 -21.85 14.10 1.97
C ASP A 62 -22.39 15.22 1.07
N PRO A 63 -23.60 15.11 0.49
CA PRO A 63 -24.19 16.15 -0.35
C PRO A 63 -24.45 17.47 0.40
N ALA A 64 -24.54 17.43 1.73
CA ALA A 64 -24.71 18.61 2.57
C ALA A 64 -23.38 19.34 2.83
N SER A 65 -22.24 18.78 2.43
CA SER A 65 -20.97 19.48 2.52
C SER A 65 -20.97 20.71 1.60
N GLY A 66 -20.34 21.81 2.03
CA GLY A 66 -20.30 23.08 1.30
C GLY A 66 -19.50 23.06 -0.03
N VAL A 67 -19.25 21.87 -0.59
CA VAL A 67 -18.52 21.66 -1.83
C VAL A 67 -19.46 21.84 -3.02
N PRO A 68 -19.13 22.71 -4.00
CA PRO A 68 -19.87 22.80 -5.24
C PRO A 68 -19.89 21.48 -6.01
N GLU A 69 -21.02 21.16 -6.66
CA GLU A 69 -21.23 19.87 -7.31
C GLU A 69 -20.16 19.53 -8.37
N ALA A 70 -19.73 20.51 -9.17
CA ALA A 70 -18.66 20.31 -10.15
C ALA A 70 -17.34 19.85 -9.51
N ALA A 71 -16.99 20.42 -8.34
CA ALA A 71 -15.80 20.02 -7.60
C ALA A 71 -16.00 18.65 -6.93
N ARG A 72 -17.22 18.37 -6.45
CA ARG A 72 -17.58 17.07 -5.85
C ARG A 72 -17.39 15.93 -6.85
N CYS A 73 -17.85 16.07 -8.09
CA CYS A 73 -17.64 15.08 -9.14
C CYS A 73 -16.15 14.75 -9.32
N CYS A 74 -15.28 15.76 -9.32
CA CYS A 74 -13.82 15.57 -9.39
C CYS A 74 -13.26 14.88 -8.15
N LEU A 75 -13.69 15.29 -6.96
CA LEU A 75 -13.24 14.73 -5.69
C LEU A 75 -13.66 13.26 -5.54
N VAL A 76 -14.85 12.88 -6.00
CA VAL A 76 -15.32 11.49 -6.00
C VAL A 76 -14.40 10.60 -6.83
N MET A 77 -13.96 11.05 -8.02
CA MET A 77 -12.99 10.31 -8.83
C MET A 77 -11.66 10.08 -8.09
N LEU A 78 -11.17 11.07 -7.34
CA LEU A 78 -9.96 10.93 -6.53
C LEU A 78 -10.16 9.97 -5.34
N VAL A 79 -11.33 9.99 -4.72
CA VAL A 79 -11.72 9.06 -3.64
C VAL A 79 -11.77 7.63 -4.14
N GLU A 80 -12.35 7.38 -5.31
CA GLU A 80 -12.39 6.04 -5.93
C GLU A 80 -10.99 5.52 -6.23
N ALA A 81 -10.14 6.35 -6.84
CA ALA A 81 -8.73 6.01 -7.08
C ALA A 81 -7.98 5.71 -5.77
N LEU A 82 -8.24 6.50 -4.71
CA LEU A 82 -7.65 6.29 -3.39
C LEU A 82 -8.06 4.93 -2.79
N ARG A 83 -9.35 4.58 -2.86
CA ARG A 83 -9.86 3.28 -2.38
C ARG A 83 -9.18 2.10 -3.11
N ARG A 84 -9.02 2.20 -4.43
CA ARG A 84 -8.29 1.20 -5.24
C ARG A 84 -6.84 1.04 -4.80
N LEU A 85 -6.12 2.14 -4.58
CA LEU A 85 -4.75 2.09 -4.08
C LEU A 85 -4.68 1.46 -2.68
N GLN A 86 -5.64 1.77 -1.79
CA GLN A 86 -5.70 1.14 -0.47
C GLN A 86 -5.91 -0.38 -0.55
N GLU A 87 -6.78 -0.85 -1.45
CA GLU A 87 -6.99 -2.29 -1.70
C GLU A 87 -5.70 -2.97 -2.19
N GLN A 88 -5.04 -2.38 -3.18
CA GLN A 88 -3.80 -2.93 -3.74
C GLN A 88 -2.66 -2.97 -2.72
N VAL A 89 -2.50 -1.90 -1.91
CA VAL A 89 -1.50 -1.88 -0.84
C VAL A 89 -1.78 -2.98 0.18
N ARG A 90 -3.05 -3.17 0.61
CA ARG A 90 -3.42 -4.26 1.53
C ARG A 90 -3.11 -5.64 0.93
N SER A 91 -3.37 -5.82 -0.36
CA SER A 91 -3.05 -7.07 -1.06
C SER A 91 -1.54 -7.36 -1.04
N LEU A 92 -0.71 -6.36 -1.32
CA LEU A 92 0.75 -6.53 -1.30
C LEU A 92 1.29 -6.72 0.12
N ASP A 93 0.74 -6.02 1.12
CA ASP A 93 1.09 -6.24 2.53
C ASP A 93 0.81 -7.69 2.95
N ALA A 94 -0.33 -8.27 2.53
CA ALA A 94 -0.66 -9.66 2.77
C ALA A 94 0.30 -10.64 2.06
N GLU A 95 0.67 -10.35 0.81
CA GLU A 95 1.64 -11.17 0.08
C GLU A 95 3.03 -11.13 0.73
N ILE A 96 3.49 -9.96 1.15
CA ILE A 96 4.75 -9.78 1.88
C ILE A 96 4.75 -10.61 3.16
N ALA A 97 3.67 -10.55 3.95
CA ALA A 97 3.54 -11.31 5.19
C ALA A 97 3.53 -12.83 4.95
N ALA A 98 2.86 -13.29 3.89
CA ALA A 98 2.82 -14.71 3.53
C ALA A 98 4.22 -15.23 3.16
N ARG A 99 4.99 -14.46 2.38
CA ARG A 99 6.36 -14.81 1.98
C ARG A 99 7.31 -14.85 3.18
N ALA A 100 7.23 -13.87 4.08
CA ALA A 100 8.03 -13.85 5.30
C ALA A 100 7.78 -15.10 6.17
N LYS A 101 6.51 -15.47 6.35
CA LYS A 101 6.13 -16.67 7.12
C LYS A 101 6.64 -17.97 6.48
N ALA A 102 6.64 -18.06 5.15
CA ALA A 102 7.15 -19.23 4.44
C ALA A 102 8.67 -19.40 4.64
N ASP A 103 9.43 -18.29 4.56
CA ASP A 103 10.87 -18.28 4.78
C ASP A 103 11.22 -18.67 6.23
N ASP A 104 10.53 -18.09 7.21
CA ASP A 104 10.68 -18.47 8.64
C ASP A 104 10.39 -19.96 8.87
N THR A 105 9.36 -20.49 8.21
CA THR A 105 8.98 -21.91 8.32
C THR A 105 10.05 -22.81 7.71
N ALA A 106 10.57 -22.46 6.52
CA ALA A 106 11.65 -23.19 5.87
C ALA A 106 12.93 -23.18 6.73
N HIS A 107 13.30 -22.03 7.28
CA HIS A 107 14.44 -21.91 8.18
C HIS A 107 14.27 -22.76 9.45
N ARG A 108 13.06 -22.81 10.02
CA ARG A 108 12.77 -23.66 11.18
C ARG A 108 12.87 -25.15 10.85
N LEU A 109 12.38 -25.60 9.69
CA LEU A 109 12.50 -26.99 9.26
C LEU A 109 13.96 -27.40 9.06
N MET A 110 14.80 -26.52 8.50
CA MET A 110 16.24 -26.74 8.35
C MET A 110 16.99 -26.76 9.70
N SER A 111 16.43 -26.17 10.75
CA SER A 111 17.03 -26.13 12.09
C SER A 111 16.67 -27.32 13.00
N VAL A 112 15.77 -28.22 12.57
CA VAL A 112 15.43 -29.44 13.31
C VAL A 112 16.54 -30.48 13.10
N PRO A 113 17.26 -30.93 14.14
CA PRO A 113 18.28 -31.97 14.00
C PRO A 113 17.60 -33.27 13.55
N GLY A 114 17.95 -33.77 12.36
CA GLY A 114 17.41 -35.01 11.79
C GLY A 114 16.69 -34.88 10.45
N ILE A 115 16.50 -33.66 9.92
CA ILE A 115 15.98 -33.42 8.56
C ILE A 115 16.93 -32.51 7.79
N GLY A 116 18.18 -32.92 7.62
CA GLY A 116 19.16 -32.13 6.87
C GLY A 116 20.54 -32.76 6.80
N GLU A 117 20.69 -33.79 5.96
CA GLU A 117 21.80 -33.91 4.99
C GLU A 117 21.55 -35.14 4.11
N ALA A 118 20.95 -34.92 2.94
CA ALA A 118 21.24 -35.71 1.76
C ALA A 118 21.43 -34.70 0.64
N VAL A 119 22.69 -34.35 0.36
CA VAL A 119 23.30 -34.13 -0.97
C VAL A 119 24.75 -33.64 -0.75
N SER A 120 25.70 -34.46 -1.21
CA SER A 120 27.06 -34.08 -1.60
C SER A 120 27.08 -33.37 -2.95
#